data_AF-A0A522F7J4-F1
#
_entry.id   AF-A0A522F7J4-F1
#
_cell.length_a   1.000
_cell.length_b   1.000
_cell.length_c   1.000
_cell.angle_alpha   90.00
_cell.angle_beta   90.00
_cell.angle_gamma   90.00
#
_symmetry.space_group_name_H-M   'P 1'
#
loop_
_entity.id
_entity.type
_entity.pdbx_description
1 polymer ?
#
loop_
_entity_poly.entity_id
_entity_poly.type
_entity_poly.pdbx_seq_one_letter_code
_entity_poly.pdbx_strand_id
1 'polypeptide(L)'
;PSGNYNLVIDVRNKTNELVAQKKVFFQRKNNLEKTVVDIQDLSDISIENTFAAKTSGKDTVAEYIRSLRPIASEAEKGFMDNQLKLADEKLMKQFFYNFWQSRSRLAPEDAWNTYHNNVKAVNAKFGMFNYKGYETDRGRVYLQYGPPDKREEFPSEPNAYPYEIWVYYTLEDKSKLNPIQTNKQFIFFNRDLASNNYRLLHSDALSETHDTRWEMKLHARTVQSHDFEQKKAPDHFGGSSHDEFGNPK
;
A
#
# COMPACT_ATOMS: atom_id res chain seq x y z
N PRO A 1 -0.52 12.48 16.86
CA PRO A 1 -1.33 13.10 17.94
C PRO A 1 -2.46 13.96 17.35
N SER A 2 -3.69 13.76 17.84
CA SER A 2 -4.75 14.76 17.68
C SER A 2 -4.38 16.00 18.48
N GLY A 3 -4.80 17.17 18.01
CA GLY A 3 -4.55 18.40 18.74
C GLY A 3 -4.88 19.66 17.96
N ASN A 4 -4.84 20.75 18.70
CA ASN A 4 -4.95 22.10 18.18
C ASN A 4 -3.54 22.61 17.86
N TYR A 5 -3.31 22.97 16.60
CA TYR A 5 -2.00 23.40 16.12
C TYR A 5 -2.08 24.79 15.52
N ASN A 6 -0.93 25.44 15.46
CA ASN A 6 -0.74 26.69 14.75
C ASN A 6 0.42 26.51 13.77
N LEU A 7 0.17 26.78 12.49
CA LEU A 7 1.24 27.02 11.54
C LEU A 7 1.72 28.45 11.74
N VAL A 8 2.97 28.59 12.18
CA VAL A 8 3.59 29.90 12.45
C VAL A 8 4.67 30.13 11.41
N ILE A 9 4.55 31.22 10.66
CA ILE A 9 5.56 31.69 9.71
C ILE A 9 6.16 32.96 10.30
N ASP A 10 7.45 32.90 10.64
CA ASP A 10 8.24 34.02 11.14
C ASP A 10 9.17 34.53 10.04
N VAL A 11 9.19 35.84 9.83
CA VAL A 11 10.21 36.52 9.01
C VAL A 11 11.16 37.21 9.96
N ARG A 12 12.46 36.93 9.84
CA ARG A 12 13.51 37.51 10.69
C ARG A 12 14.51 38.30 9.86
N ASN A 13 15.10 39.34 10.46
CA ASN A 13 16.16 40.13 9.82
C ASN A 13 17.55 39.47 9.99
N LYS A 14 18.59 40.13 9.47
CA LYS A 14 19.98 39.64 9.53
C LYS A 14 20.55 39.57 10.95
N THR A 15 19.98 40.29 11.90
CA THR A 15 20.30 40.26 13.34
C THR A 15 19.43 39.25 14.10
N ASN A 16 18.65 38.42 13.40
CA ASN A 16 17.75 37.39 13.94
C ASN A 16 16.56 37.95 14.75
N GLU A 17 16.22 39.22 14.55
CA GLU A 17 15.05 39.88 15.15
C GLU A 17 13.80 39.62 14.30
N LEU A 18 12.67 39.41 14.96
CA LEU A 18 11.38 39.14 14.30
C LEU A 18 10.85 40.41 13.61
N VAL A 19 10.65 40.33 12.30
CA VAL A 19 10.14 41.42 11.44
C VAL A 19 8.64 41.28 11.19
N ALA A 20 8.16 40.05 10.99
CA ALA A 20 6.74 39.77 10.79
C ALA A 20 6.41 38.34 11.21
N GLN A 21 5.18 38.12 11.67
CA GLN A 21 4.66 36.80 11.99
C GLN A 21 3.26 36.63 11.42
N LYS A 22 2.99 35.46 10.83
CA LYS A 22 1.63 35.02 10.50
C LYS A 22 1.33 33.69 11.18
N LYS A 23 0.17 33.61 11.83
CA LYS A 23 -0.31 32.42 12.52
C LYS A 23 -1.61 31.94 11.87
N VAL A 24 -1.63 30.68 11.43
CA VAL A 24 -2.83 30.01 10.92
C VAL A 24 -3.17 28.87 11.86
N PHE A 25 -4.36 28.95 12.45
CA PHE A 25 -4.88 27.89 13.30
C PHE A 25 -5.38 26.72 12.46
N PHE A 26 -5.07 25.50 12.86
CA PHE A 26 -5.68 24.31 12.31
C PHE A 26 -5.84 23.23 13.37
N GLN A 27 -6.86 22.40 13.22
CA GLN A 27 -7.11 21.25 14.07
C GLN A 27 -6.68 20.00 13.35
N ARG A 28 -5.81 19.20 13.97
CA ARG A 28 -5.50 17.86 13.50
C ARG A 28 -6.33 16.90 14.33
N LYS A 29 -7.32 16.27 13.71
CA LYS A 29 -8.04 15.15 14.30
C LYS A 29 -7.39 13.86 13.81
N ASN A 30 -6.69 13.15 14.68
CA ASN A 30 -6.15 11.83 14.37
C ASN A 30 -7.23 10.79 14.68
N ASN A 31 -8.02 10.40 13.70
CA ASN A 31 -9.03 9.33 13.86
C ASN A 31 -8.39 7.96 14.23
N LEU A 32 -7.06 7.86 14.22
CA LEU A 32 -6.30 6.68 14.59
C LEU A 32 -6.04 6.55 16.10
N GLU A 33 -6.47 7.48 16.97
CA GLU A 33 -6.20 7.38 18.42
C GLU A 33 -6.85 6.17 19.12
N LYS A 34 -7.79 5.46 18.47
CA LYS A 34 -8.26 4.13 18.92
C LYS A 34 -7.43 2.95 18.38
N THR A 35 -6.34 3.21 17.68
CA THR A 35 -5.53 2.22 16.94
C THR A 35 -4.06 2.23 17.36
N VAL A 36 -3.68 3.02 18.37
CA VAL A 36 -2.39 2.86 19.02
C VAL A 36 -2.55 1.65 19.93
N VAL A 37 -2.12 0.51 19.42
CA VAL A 37 -2.00 -0.72 20.20
C VAL A 37 -0.86 -0.51 21.19
N ASP A 38 -1.18 -0.12 22.42
CA ASP A 38 -0.18 -0.06 23.49
C ASP A 38 0.27 -1.49 23.81
N ILE A 39 1.57 -1.67 24.04
CA ILE A 39 2.15 -2.97 24.39
C ILE A 39 1.54 -3.49 25.70
N GLN A 40 1.23 -2.59 26.64
CA GLN A 40 0.58 -2.95 27.90
C GLN A 40 -0.86 -3.47 27.68
N ASP A 41 -1.59 -2.91 26.72
CA ASP A 41 -2.96 -3.36 26.41
C ASP A 41 -2.97 -4.75 25.75
N LEU A 42 -1.90 -5.12 25.03
CA LEU A 42 -1.80 -6.44 24.39
C LEU A 42 -1.43 -7.56 25.35
N SER A 43 -0.58 -7.29 26.35
CA SER A 43 -0.11 -8.33 27.27
C SER A 43 -1.24 -8.98 28.05
N ASP A 44 -2.32 -8.23 28.28
CA ASP A 44 -3.50 -8.64 29.04
C ASP A 44 -4.53 -9.40 28.18
N ILE A 45 -4.34 -9.47 26.86
CA ILE A 45 -5.25 -10.19 25.96
C ILE A 45 -5.06 -11.70 26.15
N SER A 46 -6.08 -12.38 26.69
CA SER A 46 -6.15 -13.84 26.69
C SER A 46 -6.41 -14.35 25.27
N ILE A 47 -5.55 -15.27 24.82
CA ILE A 47 -5.63 -15.91 23.50
C ILE A 47 -5.89 -17.43 23.60
N GLU A 48 -6.00 -18.00 24.80
CA GLU A 48 -5.94 -19.46 25.05
C GLU A 48 -6.96 -20.27 24.23
N ASN A 49 -8.14 -19.72 23.97
CA ASN A 49 -9.22 -20.38 23.22
C ASN A 49 -9.43 -19.80 21.81
N THR A 50 -8.41 -19.15 21.25
CA THR A 50 -8.50 -18.46 19.95
C THR A 50 -7.70 -19.18 18.86
N PHE A 51 -7.99 -18.85 17.60
CA PHE A 51 -7.21 -19.35 16.44
C PHE A 51 -5.73 -18.92 16.50
N ALA A 52 -5.42 -17.80 17.15
CA ALA A 52 -4.05 -17.33 17.28
C ALA A 52 -3.21 -18.25 18.17
N ALA A 53 -3.77 -18.80 19.25
CA ALA A 53 -3.07 -19.78 20.09
C ALA A 53 -2.80 -21.10 19.37
N LYS A 54 -3.70 -21.52 18.46
CA LYS A 54 -3.55 -22.73 17.64
C LYS A 54 -2.44 -22.60 16.59
N THR A 55 -2.12 -21.38 16.16
CA THR A 55 -1.03 -21.12 15.22
C THR A 55 0.30 -21.53 15.87
N SER A 56 0.97 -22.52 15.28
CA SER A 56 2.21 -23.09 15.80
C SER A 56 3.43 -22.59 15.03
N GLY A 57 4.49 -22.28 15.77
CA GLY A 57 5.77 -21.86 15.22
C GLY A 57 5.87 -20.33 15.10
N LYS A 58 6.88 -19.79 15.76
CA LYS A 58 7.24 -18.36 15.72
C LYS A 58 7.40 -17.83 14.29
N ASP A 59 8.04 -18.58 13.40
CA ASP A 59 8.23 -18.16 12.00
C ASP A 59 6.93 -18.08 11.22
N THR A 60 5.99 -19.00 11.48
CA THR A 60 4.65 -19.00 10.90
C THR A 60 3.88 -17.75 11.33
N VAL A 61 3.88 -17.43 12.62
CA VAL A 61 3.22 -16.23 13.14
C VAL A 61 3.90 -14.97 12.59
N ALA A 62 5.23 -14.96 12.47
CA ALA A 62 5.97 -13.86 11.86
C ALA A 62 5.53 -13.62 10.42
N GLU A 63 5.42 -14.68 9.62
CA GLU A 63 4.98 -14.62 8.23
C GLU A 63 3.54 -14.11 8.12
N TYR A 64 2.65 -14.59 8.98
CA TYR A 64 1.27 -14.11 9.01
C TYR A 64 1.23 -12.61 9.32
N ILE A 65 1.96 -12.16 10.34
CA ILE A 65 2.08 -10.74 10.68
C ILE A 65 2.61 -9.94 9.49
N ARG A 66 3.71 -10.36 8.85
CA ARG A 66 4.27 -9.69 7.67
C ARG A 66 3.24 -9.54 6.56
N SER A 67 2.45 -10.60 6.32
CA SER A 67 1.42 -10.58 5.28
C SER A 67 0.34 -9.52 5.53
N LEU A 68 0.07 -9.13 6.78
CA LEU A 68 -0.95 -8.12 7.13
C LEU A 68 -0.57 -6.69 6.73
N ARG A 69 0.71 -6.43 6.41
CA ARG A 69 1.24 -5.08 6.18
C ARG A 69 0.43 -4.23 5.18
N PRO A 70 -0.13 -4.78 4.07
CA PRO A 70 -0.94 -4.02 3.12
C PRO A 70 -2.25 -3.47 3.69
N ILE A 71 -2.80 -4.08 4.74
CA ILE A 71 -4.06 -3.67 5.37
C ILE A 71 -3.88 -3.13 6.79
N ALA A 72 -2.63 -2.96 7.21
CA ALA A 72 -2.26 -2.40 8.50
C ALA A 72 -2.25 -0.86 8.44
N SER A 73 -2.69 -0.22 9.52
CA SER A 73 -2.48 1.21 9.77
C SER A 73 -1.01 1.51 10.07
N GLU A 74 -0.62 2.78 10.03
CA GLU A 74 0.76 3.19 10.35
C GLU A 74 1.19 2.81 11.79
N ALA A 75 0.27 2.90 12.74
CA ALA A 75 0.53 2.46 14.12
C ALA A 75 0.74 0.95 14.21
N GLU A 76 -0.11 0.17 13.53
CA GLU A 76 0.04 -1.29 13.45
C GLU A 76 1.35 -1.67 12.75
N LYS A 77 1.72 -1.00 11.64
CA LYS A 77 3.00 -1.24 10.96
C LYS A 77 4.20 -0.98 11.87
N GLY A 78 4.20 0.13 12.61
CA GLY A 78 5.24 0.42 13.61
C GLY A 78 5.32 -0.66 14.69
N PHE A 79 4.17 -1.14 15.15
CA PHE A 79 4.10 -2.23 16.11
C PHE A 79 4.61 -3.57 15.53
N MET A 80 4.21 -3.91 14.29
CA MET A 80 4.69 -5.09 13.57
C MET A 80 6.21 -5.08 13.44
N ASP A 81 6.81 -3.93 13.07
CA ASP A 81 8.26 -3.80 12.92
C ASP A 81 9.00 -4.00 14.24
N ASN A 82 8.40 -3.62 15.38
CA ASN A 82 8.97 -3.86 16.70
C ASN A 82 8.84 -5.33 17.13
N GLN A 83 7.65 -5.94 16.97
CA GLN A 83 7.45 -7.34 17.35
C GLN A 83 8.22 -8.33 16.49
N LEU A 84 8.37 -8.04 15.19
CA LEU A 84 9.19 -8.88 14.31
C LEU A 84 10.68 -8.82 14.68
N LYS A 85 11.14 -7.75 15.35
CA LYS A 85 12.52 -7.62 15.86
C LYS A 85 12.70 -8.29 17.22
N LEU A 86 11.81 -8.02 18.17
CA LEU A 86 11.85 -8.62 19.52
C LEU A 86 11.56 -10.11 19.46
N ALA A 87 10.67 -10.49 18.55
CA ALA A 87 10.37 -11.84 18.16
C ALA A 87 9.87 -12.71 19.34
N ASP A 88 9.09 -12.09 20.23
CA ASP A 88 8.34 -12.75 21.31
C ASP A 88 7.07 -13.39 20.73
N GLU A 89 7.01 -14.72 20.75
CA GLU A 89 5.91 -15.47 20.15
C GLU A 89 4.55 -15.17 20.81
N LYS A 90 4.53 -14.95 22.13
CA LYS A 90 3.29 -14.65 22.86
C LYS A 90 2.73 -13.31 22.41
N LEU A 91 3.56 -12.26 22.42
CA LEU A 91 3.15 -10.92 21.99
C LEU A 91 2.77 -10.89 20.50
N MET A 92 3.46 -11.64 19.66
CA MET A 92 3.11 -11.78 18.25
C MET A 92 1.73 -12.42 18.05
N LYS A 93 1.41 -13.49 18.79
CA LYS A 93 0.08 -14.12 18.75
C LYS A 93 -1.01 -13.20 19.30
N GLN A 94 -0.73 -12.48 20.39
CA GLN A 94 -1.67 -11.50 20.96
C GLN A 94 -1.97 -10.37 19.97
N PHE A 95 -0.94 -9.82 19.32
CA PHE A 95 -1.11 -8.84 18.25
C PHE A 95 -1.90 -9.40 17.07
N PHE A 96 -1.55 -10.58 16.59
CA PHE A 96 -2.21 -11.23 15.48
C PHE A 96 -3.70 -11.44 15.74
N TYR A 97 -4.07 -11.89 16.94
CA TYR A 97 -5.46 -12.00 17.36
C TYR A 97 -6.14 -10.62 17.41
N ASN A 98 -5.54 -9.65 18.10
CA ASN A 98 -6.10 -8.32 18.28
C ASN A 98 -6.33 -7.59 16.94
N PHE A 99 -5.42 -7.78 15.98
CA PHE A 99 -5.52 -7.22 14.63
C PHE A 99 -6.81 -7.65 13.93
N TRP A 100 -7.19 -8.93 14.06
CA TRP A 100 -8.41 -9.46 13.47
C TRP A 100 -9.64 -9.18 14.31
N GLN A 101 -9.52 -9.19 15.64
CA GLN A 101 -10.60 -8.84 16.56
C GLN A 101 -11.08 -7.39 16.37
N SER A 102 -10.16 -6.45 16.08
CA SER A 102 -10.48 -5.05 15.82
C SER A 102 -11.23 -4.86 14.48
N ARG A 103 -11.00 -5.75 13.51
CA ARG A 103 -11.63 -5.74 12.18
C ARG A 103 -12.94 -6.52 12.14
N SER A 104 -13.04 -7.63 12.86
CA SER A 104 -14.21 -8.49 12.97
C SER A 104 -14.39 -8.95 14.42
N ARG A 105 -15.30 -8.29 15.15
CA ARG A 105 -15.53 -8.59 16.57
C ARG A 105 -16.19 -9.94 16.82
N LEU A 106 -17.04 -10.38 15.88
CA LEU A 106 -17.85 -11.59 16.03
C LEU A 106 -17.16 -12.83 15.45
N ALA A 107 -16.36 -12.65 14.38
CA ALA A 107 -15.75 -13.75 13.64
C ALA A 107 -14.33 -13.37 13.15
N PRO A 108 -13.35 -13.21 14.07
CA PRO A 108 -11.98 -12.84 13.71
C PRO A 108 -11.25 -13.95 12.95
N GLU A 109 -11.51 -15.22 13.26
CA GLU A 109 -10.91 -16.37 12.57
C GLU A 109 -11.37 -16.45 11.11
N ASP A 110 -12.66 -16.25 10.84
CA ASP A 110 -13.19 -16.25 9.47
C ASP A 110 -12.65 -15.08 8.64
N ALA A 111 -12.51 -13.91 9.26
CA ALA A 111 -11.89 -12.75 8.62
C ALA A 111 -10.43 -13.02 8.25
N TRP A 112 -9.66 -13.61 9.17
CA TRP A 112 -8.30 -14.06 8.90
C TRP A 112 -8.27 -15.10 7.78
N ASN A 113 -9.10 -16.14 7.83
CA ASN A 113 -9.10 -17.22 6.84
C ASN A 113 -9.41 -16.69 5.43
N THR A 114 -10.39 -15.79 5.32
CA THR A 114 -10.72 -15.10 4.06
C THR A 114 -9.53 -14.30 3.53
N TYR A 115 -8.88 -13.52 4.40
CA TYR A 115 -7.70 -12.76 4.02
C TYR A 115 -6.52 -13.64 3.64
N HIS A 116 -6.24 -14.69 4.42
CA HIS A 116 -5.14 -15.62 4.20
C HIS A 116 -5.29 -16.37 2.88
N ASN A 117 -6.52 -16.68 2.46
CA ASN A 117 -6.77 -17.22 1.12
C ASN A 117 -6.38 -16.23 0.01
N ASN A 118 -6.63 -14.93 0.19
CA ASN A 118 -6.14 -13.90 -0.72
C ASN A 118 -4.61 -13.80 -0.70
N VAL A 119 -3.97 -13.90 0.46
CA VAL A 119 -2.50 -13.94 0.59
C VAL A 119 -1.92 -15.11 -0.19
N LYS A 120 -2.51 -16.31 -0.08
CA LYS A 120 -2.09 -17.49 -0.85
C LYS A 120 -2.25 -17.27 -2.35
N ALA A 121 -3.38 -16.72 -2.80
CA ALA A 121 -3.61 -16.41 -4.21
C ALA A 121 -2.60 -15.39 -4.75
N VAL A 122 -2.31 -14.35 -3.99
CA VAL A 122 -1.31 -13.33 -4.31
C VAL A 122 0.10 -13.90 -4.35
N ASN A 123 0.47 -14.75 -3.38
CA ASN A 123 1.75 -15.43 -3.37
C ASN A 123 1.92 -16.36 -4.58
N ALA A 124 0.86 -17.06 -4.99
CA ALA A 124 0.91 -17.93 -6.17
C ALA A 124 1.03 -17.13 -7.49
N LYS A 125 0.31 -16.00 -7.61
CA LYS A 125 0.28 -15.20 -8.85
C LYS A 125 1.47 -14.25 -9.00
N PHE A 126 1.87 -13.60 -7.92
CA PHE A 126 2.84 -12.49 -7.94
C PHE A 126 4.14 -12.82 -7.20
N GLY A 127 4.24 -13.98 -6.55
CA GLY A 127 5.46 -14.41 -5.89
C GLY A 127 6.64 -14.59 -6.85
N MET A 128 7.84 -14.36 -6.34
CA MET A 128 9.11 -14.53 -7.02
C MET A 128 10.09 -15.28 -6.10
N PHE A 129 11.22 -15.73 -6.64
CA PHE A 129 12.21 -16.50 -5.87
C PHE A 129 12.60 -15.83 -4.53
N ASN A 130 12.86 -14.52 -4.56
CA ASN A 130 13.29 -13.75 -3.38
C ASN A 130 12.19 -12.91 -2.72
N TYR A 131 10.97 -12.90 -3.27
CA TYR A 131 9.90 -12.03 -2.77
C TYR A 131 8.59 -12.79 -2.69
N LYS A 132 7.92 -12.69 -1.54
CA LYS A 132 6.54 -13.17 -1.41
C LYS A 132 5.63 -12.27 -2.24
N GLY A 133 4.53 -12.83 -2.73
CA GLY A 133 3.58 -12.07 -3.55
C GLY A 133 3.05 -10.85 -2.80
N TYR A 134 2.76 -10.96 -1.51
CA TYR A 134 2.27 -9.83 -0.70
C TYR A 134 3.29 -8.68 -0.53
N GLU A 135 4.57 -8.91 -0.83
CA GLU A 135 5.64 -7.91 -0.80
C GLU A 135 5.78 -7.16 -2.13
N THR A 136 5.19 -7.69 -3.21
CA THR A 136 5.18 -7.04 -4.52
C THR A 136 4.15 -5.92 -4.57
N ASP A 137 4.33 -4.97 -5.48
CA ASP A 137 3.39 -3.87 -5.63
C ASP A 137 1.99 -4.35 -6.04
N ARG A 138 1.92 -5.29 -7.00
CA ARG A 138 0.65 -5.92 -7.40
C ARG A 138 0.00 -6.66 -6.24
N GLY A 139 0.76 -7.44 -5.49
CA GLY A 139 0.21 -8.18 -4.34
C GLY A 139 -0.23 -7.29 -3.19
N ARG A 140 0.51 -6.22 -2.91
CA ARG A 140 0.11 -5.18 -1.95
C ARG A 140 -1.22 -4.57 -2.37
N VAL A 141 -1.33 -4.03 -3.59
CA VAL A 141 -2.55 -3.39 -4.11
C VAL A 141 -3.72 -4.37 -4.08
N TYR A 142 -3.52 -5.62 -4.50
CA TYR A 142 -4.55 -6.66 -4.44
C TYR A 142 -5.04 -6.93 -3.02
N LEU A 143 -4.14 -7.01 -2.04
CA LEU A 143 -4.52 -7.27 -0.66
C LEU A 143 -5.21 -6.06 -0.02
N GLN A 144 -4.74 -4.85 -0.32
CA GLN A 144 -5.26 -3.61 0.23
C GLN A 144 -6.64 -3.25 -0.33
N TYR A 145 -6.85 -3.39 -1.63
CA TYR A 145 -8.07 -2.96 -2.32
C TYR A 145 -8.95 -4.12 -2.79
N GLY A 146 -8.43 -5.33 -2.85
CA GLY A 146 -9.10 -6.48 -3.46
C GLY A 146 -8.70 -6.70 -4.92
N PRO A 147 -9.27 -7.72 -5.57
CA PRO A 147 -9.09 -7.93 -7.00
C PRO A 147 -9.60 -6.72 -7.79
N PRO A 148 -8.94 -6.33 -8.89
CA PRO A 148 -9.47 -5.30 -9.78
C PRO A 148 -10.71 -5.78 -10.52
N ASP A 149 -11.59 -4.85 -10.87
CA ASP A 149 -12.77 -5.12 -11.70
C ASP A 149 -12.38 -5.49 -13.13
N LYS A 150 -11.34 -4.83 -13.65
CA LYS A 150 -10.69 -5.19 -14.92
C LYS A 150 -9.17 -5.23 -14.76
N ARG A 151 -8.56 -6.22 -15.39
CA ARG A 151 -7.10 -6.38 -15.48
C ARG A 151 -6.72 -6.64 -16.93
N GLU A 152 -5.97 -5.70 -17.50
CA GLU A 152 -5.47 -5.78 -18.86
C GLU A 152 -3.96 -5.96 -18.84
N GLU A 153 -3.46 -6.92 -19.60
CA GLU A 153 -2.06 -7.33 -19.61
C GLU A 153 -1.46 -7.06 -20.98
N PHE A 154 -0.35 -6.33 -21.01
CA PHE A 154 0.37 -5.94 -22.22
C PHE A 154 1.81 -6.48 -22.13
N PRO A 155 2.01 -7.80 -22.32
CA PRO A 155 3.32 -8.43 -22.11
C PRO A 155 4.35 -8.07 -23.18
N SER A 156 3.91 -7.61 -24.36
CA SER A 156 4.78 -7.44 -25.52
C SER A 156 4.36 -6.28 -26.43
N GLU A 157 3.92 -5.17 -25.84
CA GLU A 157 3.62 -3.96 -26.64
C GLU A 157 4.91 -3.41 -27.27
N PRO A 158 4.92 -3.15 -28.59
CA PRO A 158 6.07 -2.54 -29.25
C PRO A 158 6.43 -1.22 -28.58
N ASN A 159 7.73 -1.02 -28.30
CA ASN A 159 8.27 0.23 -27.75
C ASN A 159 7.87 0.55 -26.29
N ALA A 160 7.25 -0.37 -25.57
CA ALA A 160 6.96 -0.24 -24.13
C ALA A 160 7.65 -1.35 -23.31
N TYR A 161 7.89 -1.10 -22.02
CA TYR A 161 8.10 -2.19 -21.08
C TYR A 161 6.80 -2.99 -20.90
N PRO A 162 6.85 -4.31 -20.66
CA PRO A 162 5.67 -5.09 -20.30
C PRO A 162 4.94 -4.45 -19.13
N TYR A 163 3.63 -4.28 -19.25
CA TYR A 163 2.83 -3.58 -18.26
C TYR A 163 1.44 -4.19 -18.08
N GLU A 164 0.78 -3.80 -17.01
CA GLU A 164 -0.60 -4.16 -16.71
C GLU A 164 -1.36 -2.94 -16.23
N ILE A 165 -2.63 -2.85 -16.63
CA ILE A 165 -3.56 -1.83 -16.15
C ILE A 165 -4.63 -2.52 -15.32
N TRP A 166 -4.83 -2.05 -14.10
CA TRP A 166 -5.86 -2.52 -13.19
C TRP A 166 -6.86 -1.40 -12.98
N VAL A 167 -8.14 -1.71 -13.17
CA VAL A 167 -9.26 -0.76 -13.05
C VAL A 167 -10.15 -1.18 -11.89
N TYR A 168 -10.52 -0.19 -11.08
CA TYR A 168 -11.48 -0.31 -10.00
C TYR A 168 -12.59 0.72 -10.19
N TYR A 169 -13.82 0.27 -10.43
CA TYR A 169 -15.00 1.13 -10.49
C TYR A 169 -15.33 1.67 -9.11
N THR A 170 -15.20 0.83 -8.08
CA THR A 170 -15.26 1.22 -6.67
C THR A 170 -14.02 0.69 -5.96
N LEU A 171 -13.24 1.60 -5.38
CA LEU A 171 -12.01 1.30 -4.68
C LEU A 171 -12.21 1.51 -3.18
N GLU A 172 -12.37 0.41 -2.44
CA GLU A 172 -12.42 0.41 -0.98
C GLU A 172 -11.06 0.07 -0.39
N ASP A 173 -10.55 0.93 0.49
CA ASP A 173 -9.27 0.72 1.16
C ASP A 173 -9.47 -0.07 2.47
N LYS A 174 -9.03 -1.33 2.49
CA LYS A 174 -9.16 -2.19 3.67
C LYS A 174 -8.29 -1.74 4.86
N SER A 175 -7.30 -0.88 4.62
CA SER A 175 -6.54 -0.22 5.69
C SER A 175 -7.33 0.91 6.37
N LYS A 176 -8.44 1.34 5.75
CA LYS A 176 -9.31 2.46 6.15
C LYS A 176 -8.60 3.81 6.24
N LEU A 177 -7.44 3.95 5.59
CA LEU A 177 -6.71 5.21 5.51
C LEU A 177 -7.36 6.19 4.54
N ASN A 178 -7.91 5.67 3.43
CA ASN A 178 -8.57 6.48 2.41
C ASN A 178 -10.09 6.27 2.41
N PRO A 179 -10.89 7.30 2.07
CA PRO A 179 -12.32 7.11 1.80
C PRO A 179 -12.51 6.21 0.56
N ILE A 180 -13.73 5.71 0.38
CA ILE A 180 -14.11 5.01 -0.85
C ILE A 180 -13.93 5.95 -2.03
N GLN A 181 -13.29 5.46 -3.09
CA GLN A 181 -13.03 6.19 -4.32
C GLN A 181 -13.72 5.49 -5.48
N THR A 182 -13.97 6.21 -6.57
CA THR A 182 -14.56 5.64 -7.79
C THR A 182 -13.64 5.84 -8.98
N ASN A 183 -13.76 4.95 -9.96
CA ASN A 183 -13.06 4.99 -11.25
C ASN A 183 -11.55 5.24 -11.09
N LYS A 184 -10.88 4.35 -10.36
CA LYS A 184 -9.45 4.42 -10.10
C LYS A 184 -8.69 3.39 -10.92
N GLN A 185 -7.53 3.80 -11.39
CA GLN A 185 -6.67 3.00 -12.23
C GLN A 185 -5.27 2.93 -11.63
N PHE A 186 -4.60 1.82 -11.92
CA PHE A 186 -3.23 1.55 -11.53
C PHE A 186 -2.52 0.98 -12.75
N ILE A 187 -1.34 1.48 -13.04
CA ILE A 187 -0.46 0.91 -14.06
C ILE A 187 0.79 0.36 -13.39
N PHE A 188 1.06 -0.92 -13.66
CA PHE A 188 2.24 -1.62 -13.20
C PHE A 188 3.12 -1.98 -14.38
N PHE A 189 4.43 -1.91 -14.24
CA PHE A 189 5.35 -2.22 -15.33
C PHE A 189 6.55 -3.02 -14.85
N ASN A 190 7.11 -3.83 -15.76
CA ASN A 190 8.28 -4.65 -15.51
C ASN A 190 9.49 -4.13 -16.29
N ARG A 191 10.40 -3.46 -15.58
CA ARG A 191 11.62 -2.91 -16.18
C ARG A 191 12.68 -3.97 -16.50
N ASP A 192 12.72 -5.03 -15.71
CA ASP A 192 13.74 -6.09 -15.77
C ASP A 192 13.50 -7.07 -16.92
N LEU A 193 12.24 -7.27 -17.32
CA LEU A 193 11.76 -8.26 -18.30
C LEU A 193 12.00 -9.73 -17.94
N ALA A 194 13.00 -10.03 -17.12
CA ALA A 194 13.36 -11.40 -16.77
C ALA A 194 12.52 -11.96 -15.62
N SER A 195 12.14 -11.12 -14.67
CA SER A 195 11.37 -11.50 -13.49
C SER A 195 9.90 -11.09 -13.58
N ASN A 196 9.05 -11.63 -12.71
CA ASN A 196 7.65 -11.20 -12.55
C ASN A 196 7.52 -9.91 -11.71
N ASN A 197 8.53 -9.05 -11.69
CA ASN A 197 8.64 -7.90 -10.78
C ASN A 197 7.98 -6.64 -11.35
N TYR A 198 6.67 -6.67 -11.48
CA TYR A 198 5.90 -5.50 -11.89
C TYR A 198 5.79 -4.50 -10.74
N ARG A 199 6.35 -3.31 -10.95
CA ARG A 199 6.32 -2.19 -10.00
C ARG A 199 5.17 -1.25 -10.31
N LEU A 200 4.58 -0.63 -9.29
CA LEU A 200 3.58 0.42 -9.49
C LEU A 200 4.25 1.63 -10.13
N LEU A 201 3.83 1.95 -11.35
CA LEU A 201 4.35 3.08 -12.11
C LEU A 201 3.54 4.34 -11.87
N HIS A 202 2.21 4.23 -11.87
CA HIS A 202 1.30 5.34 -11.65
C HIS A 202 -0.08 4.86 -11.19
N SER A 203 -0.79 5.71 -10.45
CA SER A 203 -2.19 5.54 -10.08
C SER A 203 -2.90 6.89 -9.88
N ASP A 204 -4.20 6.88 -10.11
CA ASP A 204 -5.13 7.98 -9.79
C ASP A 204 -5.74 7.86 -8.39
N ALA A 205 -5.41 6.81 -7.64
CA ALA A 205 -5.91 6.60 -6.28
C ALA A 205 -5.20 7.53 -5.29
N LEU A 206 -5.96 8.01 -4.30
CA LEU A 206 -5.42 8.79 -3.19
C LEU A 206 -4.36 8.00 -2.44
N SER A 207 -3.28 8.70 -2.05
CA SER A 207 -2.16 8.16 -1.29
C SER A 207 -1.34 7.08 -2.02
N GLU A 208 -1.53 6.92 -3.33
CA GLU A 208 -0.73 6.03 -4.18
C GLU A 208 0.29 6.80 -5.01
N THR A 209 1.17 6.07 -5.70
CA THR A 209 2.20 6.70 -6.55
C THR A 209 1.56 7.41 -7.73
N HIS A 210 1.66 8.75 -7.77
CA HIS A 210 1.15 9.56 -8.87
C HIS A 210 2.30 10.21 -9.64
N ASP A 211 2.64 9.65 -10.79
CA ASP A 211 3.70 10.15 -11.67
C ASP A 211 3.13 10.70 -12.98
N THR A 212 3.21 12.01 -13.21
CA THR A 212 2.68 12.63 -14.45
C THR A 212 3.50 12.32 -15.70
N ARG A 213 4.69 11.73 -15.56
CA ARG A 213 5.58 11.32 -16.66
C ARG A 213 5.65 9.80 -16.81
N TRP A 214 4.64 9.09 -16.31
CA TRP A 214 4.61 7.63 -16.34
C TRP A 214 4.74 7.06 -17.75
N GLU A 215 4.13 7.70 -18.76
CA GLU A 215 4.21 7.29 -20.17
C GLU A 215 5.67 7.32 -20.66
N MET A 216 6.40 8.39 -20.36
CA MET A 216 7.82 8.49 -20.72
C MET A 216 8.66 7.37 -20.08
N LYS A 217 8.33 6.97 -18.85
CA LYS A 217 9.02 5.87 -18.15
C LYS A 217 8.67 4.52 -18.75
N LEU A 218 7.41 4.33 -19.17
CA LEU A 218 6.95 3.12 -19.83
C LEU A 218 7.64 2.92 -21.19
N HIS A 219 7.90 4.01 -21.93
CA HIS A 219 8.54 3.99 -23.24
C HIS A 219 10.04 4.33 -23.22
N ALA A 220 10.69 4.32 -22.05
CA ALA A 220 12.06 4.82 -21.90
C ALA A 220 13.15 4.06 -22.68
N ARG A 221 12.82 2.93 -23.32
CA ARG A 221 13.77 2.19 -24.20
C ARG A 221 13.92 2.81 -25.57
N THR A 222 12.88 3.47 -26.04
CA THR A 222 12.75 3.96 -27.42
C THR A 222 12.65 5.47 -27.46
N VAL A 223 12.08 6.08 -26.40
CA VAL A 223 11.92 7.52 -26.29
C VAL A 223 13.03 8.08 -25.39
N GLN A 224 14.00 8.76 -26.01
CA GLN A 224 14.92 9.65 -25.29
C GLN A 224 14.52 11.09 -25.56
N SER A 225 14.17 11.82 -24.50
CA SER A 225 13.86 13.24 -24.59
C SER A 225 14.85 14.05 -23.78
N HIS A 226 15.29 15.17 -24.36
CA HIS A 226 16.10 16.19 -23.67
C HIS A 226 15.21 17.20 -22.93
N ASP A 227 13.88 17.07 -23.04
CA ASP A 227 12.89 17.92 -22.39
C ASP A 227 12.41 17.31 -21.06
N PHE A 228 12.81 17.96 -19.97
CA PHE A 228 12.43 17.59 -18.61
C PHE A 228 10.96 17.87 -18.27
N GLU A 229 10.22 18.59 -19.13
CA GLU A 229 8.79 18.86 -18.99
C GLU A 229 7.91 17.94 -19.86
N GLN A 230 8.50 17.17 -20.79
CA GLN A 230 7.74 16.28 -21.65
C GLN A 230 7.02 15.16 -20.86
N LYS A 231 5.70 15.17 -20.87
CA LYS A 231 4.87 14.18 -20.15
C LYS A 231 4.43 12.99 -21.01
N LYS A 232 4.18 13.22 -22.29
CA LYS A 232 3.72 12.21 -23.25
C LYS A 232 4.86 11.69 -24.11
N ALA A 233 4.87 10.38 -24.33
CA ALA A 233 5.73 9.79 -25.36
C ALA A 233 5.31 10.32 -26.75
N PRO A 234 6.25 10.59 -27.68
CA PRO A 234 5.89 10.89 -29.07
C PRO A 234 5.07 9.76 -29.67
N ASP A 235 4.09 10.08 -30.53
CA ASP A 235 3.27 9.07 -31.20
C ASP A 235 4.16 8.08 -31.97
N HIS A 236 3.90 6.79 -31.80
CA HIS A 236 4.62 5.72 -32.47
C HIS A 236 3.70 4.54 -32.79
N PHE A 237 4.04 3.80 -33.84
CA PHE A 237 3.27 2.63 -34.25
C PHE A 237 3.26 1.58 -33.12
N GLY A 238 2.05 1.19 -32.69
CA GLY A 238 1.83 0.22 -31.62
C GLY A 238 1.89 0.78 -30.19
N GLY A 239 2.08 2.10 -30.00
CA GLY A 239 1.99 2.74 -28.69
C GLY A 239 0.55 3.14 -28.39
N SER A 240 -0.17 2.33 -27.61
CA SER A 240 -1.58 2.59 -27.25
C SER A 240 -1.78 2.79 -25.76
N SER A 241 -0.72 2.75 -24.94
CA SER A 241 -0.81 2.83 -23.48
C SER A 241 -1.60 4.03 -22.95
N HIS A 242 -1.53 5.20 -23.60
CA HIS A 242 -2.34 6.37 -23.22
C HIS A 242 -3.84 6.12 -23.42
N ASP A 243 -4.21 5.53 -24.55
CA ASP A 243 -5.59 5.22 -24.90
C ASP A 243 -6.12 4.05 -24.07
N GLU A 244 -5.30 3.02 -23.81
CA GLU A 244 -5.69 1.88 -22.96
C GLU A 244 -5.85 2.32 -21.49
N PHE A 245 -5.04 3.27 -21.01
CA PHE A 245 -5.25 3.87 -19.68
C PHE A 245 -6.50 4.76 -19.68
N GLY A 246 -6.68 5.63 -20.67
CA GLY A 246 -7.85 6.51 -20.75
C GLY A 246 -9.18 5.77 -20.97
N ASN A 247 -9.17 4.67 -21.73
CA ASN A 247 -10.34 3.89 -22.14
C ASN A 247 -10.05 2.37 -22.09
N PRO A 248 -9.93 1.79 -20.89
CA PRO A 248 -9.67 0.36 -20.71
C PRO A 248 -10.82 -0.50 -21.26
N LYS A 249 -10.48 -1.50 -22.08
CA LYS A 249 -11.42 -2.30 -22.89
C LYS A 249 -12.20 -3.33 -22.08
#